data_AF-A0A9X5AQI1-F1
#
_entry.id   AF-A0A9X5AQI1-F1
#
_cell.length_a   1.000
_cell.length_b   1.000
_cell.length_c   1.000
_cell.angle_alpha   90.00
_cell.angle_beta   90.00
_cell.angle_gamma   90.00
#
_symmetry.space_group_name_H-M   'P 1'
#
loop_
_entity.id
_entity.type
_entity.pdbx_description
1 polymer ?
#
loop_
_entity_poly.entity_id
_entity_poly.type
_entity_poly.pdbx_seq_one_letter_code
_entity_poly.pdbx_strand_id
1 'polypeptide(L)'
;MKLLLGLCRVVDAINARLGRSLSWLILAAVLVSAVNAVVRKTLGVSANAWLELQWVLFGAVFLMCAPWTLLDNEHIRIDIVNTRFSRSVRNWIEIVGHALFLLPLCLVMMVTSWPFFLKAAPSLDAVVGVLARFPAAFADAPGRWLPNLVAWWTQLIRLGEQSFNAGGLPQWPAKFLVFAGFTALFAQGLSELIKRIAVMLGRIPDPHGGPGGHLASFETDTQPAAAAAAAVADQTERR
;
A
#
# COMPACT_ATOMS: atom_id res chain seq x y z
N MET A 1 20.14 2.08 -22.95
CA MET A 1 19.72 0.91 -22.15
C MET A 1 20.25 0.93 -20.71
N LYS A 2 21.57 1.09 -20.46
CA LYS A 2 22.13 1.13 -19.09
C LYS A 2 21.46 2.16 -18.17
N LEU A 3 21.22 3.38 -18.66
CA LEU A 3 20.52 4.44 -17.91
C LEU A 3 19.09 4.04 -17.55
N LEU A 4 18.31 3.54 -18.52
CA LEU A 4 16.93 3.10 -18.30
C LEU A 4 16.84 1.98 -17.26
N LEU A 5 17.72 0.98 -17.34
CA LEU A 5 17.81 -0.10 -16.35
C LEU A 5 18.32 0.41 -14.98
N GLY A 6 19.15 1.46 -14.98
CA GLY A 6 19.51 2.18 -13.76
C GLY A 6 18.29 2.81 -13.08
N LEU A 7 17.46 3.51 -13.84
CA LEU A 7 16.21 4.10 -13.35
C LEU A 7 15.23 3.02 -12.85
N CYS A 8 15.08 1.91 -13.59
CA CYS A 8 14.24 0.78 -13.17
C CYS A 8 14.65 0.27 -11.78
N ARG A 9 15.96 0.08 -11.54
CA ARG A 9 16.47 -0.36 -10.23
C ARG A 9 16.18 0.62 -9.10
N VAL A 10 16.15 1.93 -9.38
CA VAL A 10 15.78 2.95 -8.39
C VAL A 10 14.29 2.84 -8.05
N VAL A 11 13.42 2.71 -9.06
CA VAL A 11 11.98 2.51 -8.87
C VAL A 11 11.72 1.24 -8.06
N ASP A 12 12.34 0.13 -8.45
CA ASP A 12 12.22 -1.16 -7.76
C ASP A 12 12.65 -1.05 -6.29
N ALA A 13 13.79 -0.38 -6.01
CA ALA A 13 14.28 -0.19 -4.65
C ALA A 13 13.37 0.70 -3.79
N ILE A 14 12.79 1.75 -4.38
CA ILE A 14 11.83 2.63 -3.69
C ILE A 14 10.57 1.85 -3.36
N ASN A 15 9.98 1.16 -4.34
CA ASN A 15 8.74 0.41 -4.15
C ASN A 15 8.91 -0.77 -3.18
N ALA A 16 10.03 -1.50 -3.23
CA ALA A 16 10.30 -2.58 -2.27
C ALA A 16 10.45 -2.05 -0.84
N ARG A 17 11.11 -0.90 -0.64
CA ARG A 17 11.24 -0.27 0.69
C ARG A 17 9.91 0.23 1.21
N LEU A 18 9.13 0.91 0.35
CA LEU A 18 7.81 1.42 0.71
C LEU A 18 6.85 0.27 1.03
N GLY A 19 6.74 -0.74 0.17
CA GLY A 19 5.88 -1.91 0.38
C GLY A 19 6.21 -2.65 1.67
N ARG A 20 7.49 -2.93 1.93
CA ARG A 20 7.92 -3.61 3.17
C ARG A 20 7.70 -2.78 4.43
N SER A 21 7.79 -1.45 4.34
CA SER A 21 7.52 -0.58 5.48
C SER A 21 6.02 -0.45 5.74
N LEU A 22 5.22 -0.33 4.68
CA LEU A 22 3.77 -0.13 4.75
C LEU A 22 3.02 -1.44 5.03
N SER A 23 3.61 -2.62 4.80
CA SER A 23 3.00 -3.90 5.17
C SER A 23 2.71 -4.00 6.68
N TRP A 24 3.47 -3.29 7.52
CA TRP A 24 3.18 -3.17 8.96
C TRP A 24 1.85 -2.49 9.27
N LEU A 25 1.29 -1.71 8.33
CA LEU A 25 -0.07 -1.16 8.47
C LEU A 25 -1.14 -2.26 8.51
N ILE A 26 -0.87 -3.48 8.01
CA ILE A 26 -1.76 -4.64 8.18
C ILE A 26 -1.87 -4.98 9.67
N LEU A 27 -0.73 -5.07 10.36
CA LEU A 27 -0.72 -5.33 11.80
C LEU A 27 -1.48 -4.23 12.55
N ALA A 28 -1.25 -2.96 12.18
CA ALA A 28 -1.99 -1.84 12.75
C ALA A 28 -3.51 -1.96 12.49
N ALA A 29 -3.93 -2.31 11.27
CA ALA A 29 -5.34 -2.50 10.92
C ALA A 29 -5.97 -3.62 11.75
N VAL A 30 -5.30 -4.77 11.89
CA VAL A 30 -5.77 -5.90 12.70
C VAL A 30 -5.92 -5.51 14.17
N LEU A 31 -4.94 -4.80 14.74
CA LEU A 31 -5.00 -4.33 16.11
C LEU A 31 -6.16 -3.34 16.33
N VAL A 32 -6.33 -2.37 15.43
CA VAL A 32 -7.45 -1.42 15.48
C VAL A 32 -8.79 -2.15 15.38
N SER A 33 -8.92 -3.12 14.47
CA SER A 33 -10.12 -3.95 14.32
C SER A 33 -10.42 -4.76 15.58
N ALA A 34 -9.41 -5.43 16.16
CA ALA A 34 -9.56 -6.23 17.36
C ALA A 34 -9.96 -5.38 18.57
N VAL A 35 -9.29 -4.24 18.80
CA VAL A 35 -9.62 -3.30 19.89
C VAL A 35 -11.04 -2.78 19.73
N ASN A 36 -11.42 -2.34 18.52
CA ASN A 36 -12.77 -1.85 18.25
C ASN A 36 -13.83 -2.95 18.48
N ALA A 37 -13.54 -4.21 18.14
CA ALA A 37 -14.44 -5.33 18.40
C ALA A 37 -14.59 -5.62 19.91
N VAL A 38 -13.49 -5.63 20.67
CA VAL A 38 -13.49 -5.85 22.12
C VAL A 38 -14.24 -4.73 22.83
N VAL A 39 -13.97 -3.47 22.51
CA VAL A 39 -14.65 -2.30 23.11
C VAL A 39 -16.15 -2.37 22.86
N ARG A 40 -16.56 -2.68 21.62
CA ARG A 40 -17.99 -2.84 21.30
C ARG A 40 -18.64 -3.96 22.09
N LYS A 41 -17.94 -5.08 22.28
CA LYS A 41 -18.49 -6.24 22.98
C LYS A 41 -18.54 -6.07 24.49
N THR A 42 -17.56 -5.42 25.08
CA THR A 42 -17.40 -5.29 26.54
C THR A 42 -18.04 -4.02 27.11
N LEU A 43 -17.89 -2.89 26.40
CA LEU A 43 -18.34 -1.58 26.86
C LEU A 43 -19.62 -1.11 26.15
N GLY A 44 -20.05 -1.78 25.08
CA GLY A 44 -21.22 -1.37 24.29
C GLY A 44 -21.02 -0.03 23.54
N VAL A 45 -19.81 0.53 23.54
CA VAL A 45 -19.50 1.80 22.89
C VAL A 45 -19.02 1.55 21.45
N SER A 46 -19.46 2.43 20.55
CA SER A 46 -19.28 2.31 19.11
C SER A 46 -18.98 3.69 18.53
N ALA A 47 -17.88 3.82 17.78
CA ALA A 47 -17.55 5.05 17.06
C ALA A 47 -17.30 4.76 15.57
N ASN A 48 -17.90 5.57 14.69
CA ASN A 48 -17.79 5.39 13.24
C ASN A 48 -16.38 5.67 12.73
N ALA A 49 -15.67 6.62 13.36
CA ALA A 49 -14.26 6.91 13.07
C ALA A 49 -13.35 5.68 13.13
N TRP A 50 -13.59 4.77 14.10
CA TRP A 50 -12.80 3.56 14.28
C TRP A 50 -13.06 2.52 13.21
N LEU A 51 -14.32 2.41 12.76
CA LEU A 51 -14.65 1.62 11.58
C LEU A 51 -14.02 2.26 10.34
N GLU A 52 -14.04 3.59 10.28
CA GLU A 52 -13.51 4.31 9.13
C GLU A 52 -11.99 4.16 8.98
N LEU A 53 -11.29 4.13 10.09
CA LEU A 53 -9.84 3.95 10.07
C LEU A 53 -9.45 2.59 9.48
N GLN A 54 -10.25 1.55 9.71
CA GLN A 54 -9.94 0.19 9.27
C GLN A 54 -9.97 0.03 7.75
N TRP A 55 -11.03 0.47 7.08
CA TRP A 55 -11.10 0.39 5.60
C TRP A 55 -10.07 1.33 4.94
N VAL A 56 -9.77 2.49 5.54
CA VAL A 56 -8.71 3.38 5.05
C VAL A 56 -7.33 2.73 5.18
N LEU A 57 -6.99 2.13 6.33
CA LEU A 57 -5.73 1.41 6.52
C LEU A 57 -5.61 0.22 5.58
N PHE A 58 -6.69 -0.56 5.41
CA PHE A 58 -6.73 -1.68 4.49
C PHE A 58 -6.53 -1.22 3.04
N GLY A 59 -7.23 -0.17 2.61
CA GLY A 59 -7.05 0.42 1.28
C GLY A 59 -5.64 0.98 1.06
N ALA A 60 -5.06 1.61 2.08
CA ALA A 60 -3.69 2.12 2.05
C ALA A 60 -2.68 0.99 1.80
N VAL A 61 -2.78 -0.11 2.56
CA VAL A 61 -1.93 -1.29 2.37
C VAL A 61 -2.10 -1.82 0.95
N PHE A 62 -3.33 -2.12 0.54
CA PHE A 62 -3.60 -2.78 -0.73
C PHE A 62 -3.03 -1.98 -1.91
N LEU A 63 -3.31 -0.67 -1.93
CA LEU A 63 -2.91 0.15 -3.05
C LEU A 63 -1.41 0.50 -3.02
N MET A 64 -0.83 0.78 -1.85
CA MET A 64 0.58 1.14 -1.75
C MET A 64 1.52 -0.07 -1.86
N CYS A 65 1.04 -1.27 -1.57
CA CYS A 65 1.81 -2.51 -1.76
C CYS A 65 1.63 -3.11 -3.17
N ALA A 66 0.58 -2.75 -3.92
CA ALA A 66 0.38 -3.23 -5.29
C ALA A 66 1.60 -3.05 -6.23
N PRO A 67 2.35 -1.93 -6.21
CA PRO A 67 3.58 -1.79 -6.99
C PRO A 67 4.65 -2.79 -6.57
N TRP A 68 4.77 -3.08 -5.27
CA TRP A 68 5.74 -4.06 -4.78
C TRP A 68 5.32 -5.50 -5.16
N THR A 69 4.04 -5.83 -5.08
CA THR A 69 3.49 -7.10 -5.57
C THR A 69 3.70 -7.26 -7.09
N LEU A 70 3.62 -6.18 -7.87
CA LEU A 70 3.92 -6.20 -9.30
C LEU A 70 5.40 -6.47 -9.58
N LEU A 71 6.30 -5.88 -8.78
CA LEU A 71 7.74 -6.12 -8.84
C LEU A 71 8.09 -7.59 -8.57
N ASP A 72 7.51 -8.17 -7.51
CA ASP A 72 7.77 -9.57 -7.12
C ASP A 72 6.99 -10.57 -7.97
N ASN A 73 6.15 -10.07 -8.89
CA ASN A 73 5.37 -10.85 -9.84
C ASN A 73 4.31 -11.76 -9.18
N GLU A 74 3.89 -11.40 -7.97
CA GLU A 74 2.87 -12.10 -7.18
C GLU A 74 1.46 -11.53 -7.38
N HIS A 75 1.27 -10.73 -8.43
CA HIS A 75 -0.06 -10.31 -8.82
C HIS A 75 -0.85 -11.51 -9.34
N ILE A 76 -2.12 -11.60 -8.96
CA ILE A 76 -3.00 -12.71 -9.35
C ILE A 76 -3.10 -12.75 -10.88
N ARG A 77 -2.39 -13.69 -11.50
CA ARG A 77 -2.50 -14.01 -12.92
C ARG A 77 -3.43 -15.20 -13.08
N ILE A 78 -4.04 -15.35 -14.26
CA ILE A 78 -4.77 -16.57 -14.60
C ILE A 78 -3.72 -17.67 -14.86
N ASP A 79 -3.13 -18.19 -13.79
CA ASP A 79 -1.94 -19.05 -13.85
C ASP A 79 -2.19 -20.39 -14.56
N ILE A 80 -3.44 -20.89 -14.54
CA ILE A 80 -3.84 -22.11 -15.26
C ILE A 80 -3.70 -21.95 -16.78
N VAL A 81 -3.89 -20.74 -17.30
CA VAL A 81 -3.81 -20.47 -18.74
C VAL A 81 -2.37 -20.12 -19.13
N ASN A 82 -1.64 -19.42 -18.26
CA ASN A 82 -0.26 -19.00 -18.51
C ASN A 82 0.75 -20.16 -18.61
N THR A 83 0.54 -21.24 -17.87
CA THR A 83 1.41 -22.43 -17.94
C THR A 83 1.38 -23.11 -19.31
N ARG A 84 0.30 -22.93 -20.08
CA ARG A 84 0.15 -23.53 -21.42
C ARG A 84 0.83 -22.74 -22.55
N PHE A 85 1.22 -21.49 -22.29
CA PHE A 85 1.82 -20.62 -23.31
C PHE A 85 3.35 -20.67 -23.30
N SER A 86 3.95 -20.46 -24.48
CA SER A 86 5.40 -20.34 -24.61
C SER A 86 5.92 -19.06 -23.93
N ARG A 87 7.21 -19.03 -23.57
CA ARG A 87 7.85 -17.86 -22.93
C ARG A 87 7.62 -16.56 -23.72
N SER A 88 7.73 -16.62 -25.04
CA SER A 88 7.55 -15.45 -25.91
C SER A 88 6.11 -14.92 -25.90
N VAL A 89 5.12 -15.82 -25.87
CA VAL A 89 3.70 -15.43 -25.82
C VAL A 89 3.38 -14.79 -24.48
N ARG A 90 3.85 -15.35 -23.36
CA ARG A 90 3.68 -14.75 -22.03
C ARG A 90 4.25 -13.34 -21.96
N ASN A 91 5.47 -13.15 -22.45
CA ASN A 91 6.11 -11.83 -22.43
C ASN A 91 5.33 -10.81 -23.29
N TRP A 92 4.76 -11.23 -24.43
CA TRP A 92 3.91 -10.36 -25.23
C TRP A 92 2.59 -10.02 -24.53
N ILE A 93 1.94 -11.00 -23.90
CA ILE A 93 0.73 -10.78 -23.10
C ILE A 93 1.01 -9.77 -21.98
N GLU A 94 2.14 -9.90 -21.28
CA GLU A 94 2.52 -8.95 -20.23
C GLU A 94 2.75 -7.55 -20.79
N ILE A 95 3.53 -7.40 -21.86
CA ILE A 95 3.80 -6.10 -22.50
C ILE A 95 2.49 -5.42 -22.94
N VAL A 96 1.63 -6.15 -23.65
CA VAL A 96 0.34 -5.63 -24.14
C VAL A 96 -0.60 -5.32 -22.97
N GLY A 97 -0.66 -6.21 -21.96
CA GLY A 97 -1.43 -6.02 -20.74
C GLY A 97 -1.03 -4.74 -20.00
N HIS A 98 0.27 -4.50 -19.83
CA HIS A 98 0.78 -3.30 -19.19
C HIS A 98 0.50 -2.05 -20.02
N ALA A 99 0.80 -2.11 -21.33
CA ALA A 99 0.70 -0.95 -22.21
C ALA A 99 -0.75 -0.51 -22.49
N LEU A 100 -1.69 -1.45 -22.64
CA LEU A 100 -3.07 -1.13 -23.02
C LEU A 100 -4.04 -1.07 -21.85
N PHE A 101 -3.74 -1.72 -20.72
CA PHE A 101 -4.66 -1.78 -19.59
C PHE A 101 -4.06 -1.11 -18.35
N LEU A 102 -2.92 -1.60 -17.84
CA LEU A 102 -2.38 -1.11 -16.57
C LEU A 102 -1.97 0.36 -16.63
N LEU A 103 -1.11 0.74 -17.59
CA LEU A 103 -0.56 2.10 -17.67
C LEU A 103 -1.66 3.13 -18.01
N PRO A 104 -2.58 2.89 -18.97
CA PRO A 104 -3.68 3.81 -19.22
C PRO A 104 -4.61 3.95 -18.02
N LEU A 105 -4.95 2.85 -17.34
CA LEU A 105 -5.75 2.91 -16.11
C LEU A 105 -5.05 3.74 -15.04
N CYS A 106 -3.78 3.46 -14.76
CA CYS A 106 -3.01 4.23 -13.78
C CYS A 106 -2.94 5.70 -14.15
N LEU A 107 -2.77 6.05 -15.43
CA LEU A 107 -2.75 7.44 -15.90
C LEU A 107 -4.09 8.13 -15.66
N VAL A 108 -5.21 7.48 -16.02
CA VAL A 108 -6.56 8.01 -15.75
C VAL A 108 -6.76 8.23 -14.26
N MET A 109 -6.36 7.26 -13.43
CA MET A 109 -6.48 7.36 -11.98
C MET A 109 -5.60 8.47 -11.41
N MET A 110 -4.36 8.65 -11.90
CA MET A 110 -3.49 9.76 -11.48
C MET A 110 -4.09 11.13 -11.82
N VAL A 111 -4.56 11.30 -13.06
CA VAL A 111 -5.13 12.57 -13.52
C VAL A 111 -6.42 12.92 -12.78
N THR A 112 -7.27 11.94 -12.49
CA THR A 112 -8.55 12.15 -11.82
C THR A 112 -8.42 12.26 -10.29
N SER A 113 -7.51 11.52 -9.68
CA SER A 113 -7.30 11.56 -8.22
C SER A 113 -6.57 12.82 -7.74
N TRP A 114 -5.73 13.44 -8.58
CA TRP A 114 -5.04 14.68 -8.21
C TRP A 114 -6.00 15.85 -7.86
N PRO A 115 -6.94 16.26 -8.73
CA PRO A 115 -7.91 17.31 -8.38
C PRO A 115 -8.85 16.87 -7.26
N PHE A 116 -9.13 15.56 -7.14
CA PHE A 116 -9.93 15.03 -6.04
C PHE A 116 -9.24 15.19 -4.68
N PHE A 117 -7.92 14.99 -4.63
CA PHE A 117 -7.09 15.28 -3.46
C PHE A 117 -7.01 16.78 -3.19
N LEU A 118 -6.70 17.62 -4.18
CA LEU A 118 -6.53 19.06 -3.96
C LEU A 118 -7.79 19.76 -3.44
N LYS A 119 -8.98 19.31 -3.85
CA LYS A 119 -10.26 19.81 -3.31
C LYS A 119 -10.46 19.45 -1.85
N ALA A 120 -9.89 18.34 -1.41
CA ALA A 120 -10.02 17.84 -0.05
C ALA A 120 -8.92 18.38 0.89
N ALA A 121 -7.74 18.63 0.35
CA ALA A 121 -6.57 19.04 1.10
C ALA A 121 -6.76 20.43 1.73
N PRO A 122 -6.26 20.66 2.95
CA PRO A 122 -6.26 21.99 3.52
C PRO A 122 -5.33 22.93 2.75
N SER A 123 -5.69 24.21 2.67
CA SER A 123 -4.80 25.22 2.11
C SER A 123 -3.58 25.42 3.00
N LEU A 124 -2.44 25.76 2.39
CA LEU A 124 -1.20 26.02 3.13
C LEU A 124 -1.38 27.15 4.15
N ASP A 125 -2.10 28.22 3.80
CA ASP A 125 -2.39 29.33 4.72
C ASP A 125 -3.18 28.88 5.95
N ALA A 126 -4.13 27.94 5.79
CA ALA A 126 -4.89 27.39 6.90
C ALA A 126 -4.00 26.54 7.82
N VAL A 127 -3.13 25.69 7.24
CA VAL A 127 -2.18 24.88 8.00
C VAL A 127 -1.21 25.78 8.76
N VAL A 128 -0.56 26.72 8.08
CA VAL A 128 0.37 27.68 8.68
C VAL A 128 -0.32 28.50 9.76
N GLY A 129 -1.55 28.97 9.52
CA GLY A 129 -2.33 29.73 10.48
C GLY A 129 -2.64 28.97 11.76
N VAL A 130 -2.96 27.67 11.69
CA VAL A 130 -3.16 26.83 12.88
C VAL A 130 -1.83 26.54 13.58
N LEU A 131 -0.78 26.21 12.83
CA LEU A 131 0.56 25.95 13.40
C LEU A 131 1.11 27.18 14.13
N ALA A 132 0.90 28.39 13.58
CA ALA A 132 1.31 29.65 14.20
C ALA A 132 0.62 29.92 15.55
N ARG A 133 -0.55 29.31 15.82
CA ARG A 133 -1.26 29.41 17.10
C ARG A 133 -0.74 28.43 18.16
N PHE A 134 0.20 27.54 17.83
CA PHE A 134 0.76 26.58 18.78
C PHE A 134 1.27 27.21 20.08
N PRO A 135 2.01 28.35 20.06
CA PRO A 135 2.47 28.99 21.30
C PRO A 135 1.32 29.43 22.22
N ALA A 136 0.13 29.75 21.65
CA ALA A 136 -1.04 30.14 22.43
C ALA A 136 -1.57 29.01 23.32
N ALA A 137 -1.22 27.74 23.03
CA ALA A 137 -1.58 26.63 23.90
C ALA A 137 -0.98 26.76 25.32
N PHE A 138 0.12 27.51 25.45
CA PHE A 138 0.85 27.73 26.69
C PHE A 138 0.70 29.14 27.26
N ALA A 139 -0.21 29.96 26.70
CA ALA A 139 -0.41 31.34 27.14
C ALA A 139 -1.10 31.44 28.51
N ASP A 140 -1.95 30.47 28.84
CA ASP A 140 -2.67 30.40 30.11
C ASP A 140 -1.83 29.69 31.21
N ALA A 141 -2.35 29.69 32.43
CA ALA A 141 -1.77 28.94 33.55
C ALA A 141 -1.54 27.44 33.22
N PRO A 142 -0.53 26.79 33.81
CA PRO A 142 -0.15 25.40 33.49
C PRO A 142 -1.28 24.36 33.53
N GLY A 143 -2.30 24.57 34.37
CA GLY A 143 -3.47 23.70 34.44
C GLY A 143 -4.35 23.70 33.17
N ARG A 144 -4.21 24.69 32.28
CA ARG A 144 -4.96 24.78 31.01
C ARG A 144 -4.18 24.30 29.79
N TRP A 145 -2.89 23.99 29.94
CA TRP A 145 -2.04 23.61 28.80
C TRP A 145 -2.56 22.37 28.08
N LEU A 146 -2.91 21.31 28.80
CA LEU A 146 -3.37 20.08 28.19
C LEU A 146 -4.71 20.27 27.42
N PRO A 147 -5.77 20.86 28.00
CA PRO A 147 -6.97 21.21 27.24
C PRO A 147 -6.71 22.08 26.01
N ASN A 148 -5.83 23.08 26.12
CA ASN A 148 -5.50 23.97 25.01
C ASN A 148 -4.72 23.24 23.90
N LEU A 149 -3.80 22.34 24.27
CA LEU A 149 -3.09 21.48 23.33
C LEU A 149 -4.03 20.53 22.61
N VAL A 150 -4.98 19.92 23.32
CA VAL A 150 -6.01 19.06 22.70
C VAL A 150 -6.88 19.88 21.76
N ALA A 151 -7.32 21.08 22.15
CA ALA A 151 -8.09 21.97 21.30
C ALA A 151 -7.31 22.36 20.03
N TRP A 152 -6.05 22.77 20.16
CA TRP A 152 -5.17 23.08 19.04
C TRP A 152 -4.97 21.88 18.11
N TRP A 153 -4.70 20.70 18.68
CA TRP A 153 -4.55 19.45 17.92
C TRP A 153 -5.83 19.11 17.15
N THR A 154 -7.00 19.25 17.78
CA THR A 154 -8.28 18.99 17.10
C THR A 154 -8.54 19.96 15.95
N GLN A 155 -8.12 21.23 16.08
CA GLN A 155 -8.19 22.19 14.96
C GLN A 155 -7.30 21.74 13.81
N LEU A 156 -6.09 21.28 14.10
CA LEU A 156 -5.13 20.83 13.09
C LEU A 156 -5.64 19.62 12.30
N ILE A 157 -6.11 18.57 12.98
CA ILE A 157 -6.58 17.35 12.29
C ILE A 157 -7.90 17.55 11.56
N ARG A 158 -8.72 18.54 11.96
CA ARG A 158 -9.99 18.87 11.29
C ARG A 158 -9.83 19.77 10.07
N LEU A 159 -8.59 20.13 9.73
CA LEU A 159 -8.31 20.88 8.51
C LEU A 159 -8.62 20.03 7.26
N GLY A 160 -9.16 20.68 6.24
CA GLY A 160 -9.56 20.06 4.98
C GLY A 160 -10.90 19.33 5.06
N GLU A 161 -11.19 18.52 4.05
CA GLU A 161 -12.44 17.77 3.96
C GLU A 161 -12.53 16.69 5.05
N GLN A 162 -13.67 16.65 5.73
CA GLN A 162 -13.98 15.69 6.79
C GLN A 162 -15.07 14.73 6.30
N SER A 163 -15.05 13.51 6.82
CA SER A 163 -16.14 12.55 6.60
C SER A 163 -17.46 13.06 7.20
N PHE A 164 -18.56 12.75 6.51
CA PHE A 164 -19.91 13.08 6.95
C PHE A 164 -20.40 12.21 8.12
N ASN A 165 -19.66 11.15 8.46
CA ASN A 165 -20.00 10.29 9.59
C ASN A 165 -19.74 11.00 10.92
N ALA A 166 -20.49 10.60 11.96
CA ALA A 166 -20.28 11.09 13.31
C ALA A 166 -18.86 10.75 13.83
N GLY A 167 -18.08 11.80 14.16
CA GLY A 167 -16.68 11.65 14.52
C GLY A 167 -15.75 11.34 13.34
N GLY A 168 -16.21 11.58 12.11
CA GLY A 168 -15.56 11.18 10.86
C GLY A 168 -14.11 11.64 10.70
N LEU A 169 -13.36 10.88 9.90
CA LEU A 169 -11.94 11.12 9.67
C LEU A 169 -11.68 12.17 8.59
N PRO A 170 -10.51 12.84 8.63
CA PRO A 170 -10.03 13.67 7.53
C PRO A 170 -9.90 12.81 6.27
N GLN A 171 -10.47 13.27 5.16
CA GLN A 171 -10.56 12.49 3.93
C GLN A 171 -9.36 12.69 3.01
N TRP A 172 -8.70 13.85 3.10
CA TRP A 172 -7.57 14.19 2.23
C TRP A 172 -6.41 13.18 2.28
N PRO A 173 -6.05 12.53 3.41
CA PRO A 173 -4.98 11.53 3.40
C PRO A 173 -5.36 10.29 2.58
N ALA A 174 -6.60 9.81 2.72
CA ALA A 174 -7.10 8.68 1.93
C ALA A 174 -7.14 9.01 0.43
N LYS A 175 -7.59 10.22 0.07
CA LYS A 175 -7.60 10.68 -1.33
C LYS A 175 -6.20 10.86 -1.90
N PHE A 176 -5.25 11.34 -1.08
CA PHE A 176 -3.85 11.40 -1.45
C PHE A 176 -3.24 10.01 -1.69
N LEU A 177 -3.55 9.05 -0.82
CA LEU A 177 -3.08 7.67 -0.97
C LEU A 177 -3.50 7.06 -2.31
N VAL A 178 -4.70 7.38 -2.81
CA VAL A 178 -5.12 6.98 -4.15
C VAL A 178 -4.15 7.49 -5.21
N PHE A 179 -3.88 8.80 -5.21
CA PHE A 179 -2.95 9.41 -6.16
C PHE A 179 -1.53 8.83 -6.02
N ALA A 180 -1.01 8.75 -4.80
CA ALA A 180 0.33 8.25 -4.51
C ALA A 180 0.51 6.78 -4.95
N GLY A 181 -0.47 5.94 -4.64
CA GLY A 181 -0.44 4.52 -4.96
C GLY A 181 -0.50 4.25 -6.46
N PHE A 182 -1.38 4.94 -7.21
CA PHE A 182 -1.40 4.82 -8.67
C PHE A 182 -0.16 5.42 -9.34
N THR A 183 0.44 6.46 -8.75
CA THR A 183 1.72 7.01 -9.24
C THR A 183 2.86 6.00 -9.06
N ALA A 184 2.95 5.36 -7.90
CA ALA A 184 3.93 4.31 -7.62
C ALA A 184 3.70 3.09 -8.53
N LEU A 185 2.44 2.71 -8.74
CA LEU A 185 2.06 1.59 -9.60
C LEU A 185 2.36 1.88 -11.08
N PHE A 186 2.12 3.10 -11.54
CA PHE A 186 2.49 3.55 -12.89
C PHE A 186 4.01 3.48 -13.09
N ALA A 187 4.78 4.01 -12.13
CA ALA A 187 6.23 3.96 -12.17
C ALA A 187 6.74 2.50 -12.20
N GLN A 188 6.16 1.60 -11.39
CA GLN A 188 6.51 0.19 -11.44
C GLN A 188 6.11 -0.45 -12.76
N GLY A 189 4.90 -0.19 -13.26
CA GLY A 189 4.42 -0.72 -14.54
C GLY A 189 5.31 -0.31 -15.70
N LEU A 190 5.86 0.91 -15.67
CA LEU A 190 6.83 1.39 -16.65
C LEU A 190 8.20 0.71 -16.47
N SER A 191 8.69 0.55 -15.23
CA SER A 191 9.92 -0.19 -14.91
C SER A 191 9.84 -1.62 -15.46
N GLU A 192 8.73 -2.29 -15.19
CA GLU A 192 8.43 -3.62 -15.69
C GLU A 192 8.36 -3.70 -17.22
N LEU A 193 7.63 -2.79 -17.87
CA LEU A 193 7.55 -2.76 -19.33
C LEU A 193 8.94 -2.62 -19.98
N ILE A 194 9.78 -1.73 -19.44
CA ILE A 194 11.17 -1.54 -19.91
C ILE A 194 11.99 -2.82 -19.70
N LYS A 195 11.90 -3.44 -18.53
CA LYS A 195 12.60 -4.69 -18.22
C LYS A 195 12.17 -5.82 -19.16
N ARG A 196 10.87 -5.99 -19.42
CA ARG A 196 10.35 -7.04 -20.32
C ARG A 196 10.81 -6.82 -21.77
N ILE A 197 10.83 -5.58 -22.25
CA ILE A 197 11.40 -5.25 -23.57
C ILE A 197 12.91 -5.59 -23.60
N ALA A 198 13.67 -5.27 -22.55
CA ALA A 198 15.09 -5.59 -22.47
C ALA A 198 15.37 -7.10 -22.48
N VAL A 199 14.51 -7.90 -21.84
CA VAL A 199 14.55 -9.38 -21.89
C VAL A 199 14.31 -9.89 -23.32
N MET A 200 13.27 -9.38 -24.01
CA MET A 200 12.99 -9.76 -25.40
C MET A 200 14.13 -9.42 -26.37
N LEU A 201 14.86 -8.33 -26.10
CA LEU A 201 16.03 -7.91 -26.86
C LEU A 201 17.32 -8.68 -26.48
N GLY A 202 17.25 -9.66 -25.57
CA GLY A 202 18.39 -10.43 -25.10
C GLY A 202 19.43 -9.61 -24.34
N ARG A 203 19.03 -8.47 -23.74
CA ARG A 203 19.95 -7.54 -23.05
C ARG A 203 20.13 -7.86 -21.57
N ILE A 204 19.16 -8.52 -20.97
CA ILE A 204 19.19 -9.00 -19.59
C ILE A 204 18.54 -10.39 -19.53
N PRO A 205 18.94 -11.25 -18.58
CA PRO A 205 18.21 -12.47 -18.29
C PRO A 205 16.81 -12.13 -17.76
N ASP A 206 15.85 -13.01 -18.03
CA ASP A 206 14.49 -12.89 -17.50
C ASP A 206 14.51 -12.97 -15.97
N PRO A 207 14.17 -11.89 -15.24
CA PRO A 207 14.17 -11.89 -13.77
C PRO A 207 13.18 -12.88 -13.16
N HIS A 208 12.16 -13.30 -13.92
CA HIS A 208 11.08 -14.18 -13.45
C HIS A 208 11.05 -15.53 -14.17
N GLY A 209 12.03 -15.83 -15.03
CA GLY A 209 12.04 -16.95 -15.97
C GLY A 209 12.35 -18.33 -15.39
N GLY A 210 12.24 -18.51 -14.07
CA GLY A 210 12.42 -19.79 -13.39
C GLY A 210 11.19 -20.71 -13.52
N PRO A 211 11.33 -22.04 -13.40
CA PRO A 211 10.22 -23.00 -13.51
C PRO A 211 9.08 -22.85 -12.51
N GLY A 212 9.15 -21.91 -11.56
CA GLY A 212 8.23 -21.84 -10.43
C GLY A 212 7.96 -20.44 -9.91
N GLY A 213 7.76 -19.42 -10.75
CA GLY A 213 7.46 -18.06 -10.26
C GLY A 213 6.30 -17.98 -9.24
N HIS A 214 5.37 -18.93 -9.26
CA HIS A 214 4.27 -19.05 -8.30
C HIS A 214 4.34 -20.32 -7.42
N LEU A 215 5.17 -21.32 -7.77
CA LEU A 215 5.30 -22.58 -7.03
C LEU A 215 6.55 -22.59 -6.15
N ALA A 216 7.63 -21.94 -6.57
CA ALA A 216 8.88 -21.87 -5.83
C ALA A 216 8.75 -20.97 -4.59
N SER A 217 8.00 -19.86 -4.63
CA SER A 217 7.74 -19.06 -3.42
C SER A 217 6.88 -19.84 -2.41
N PHE A 218 5.81 -20.48 -2.88
CA PHE A 218 4.99 -21.38 -2.05
C PHE A 218 5.79 -22.57 -1.51
N GLU A 219 6.62 -23.23 -2.32
CA GLU A 219 7.48 -24.34 -1.88
C GLU A 219 8.56 -23.87 -0.90
N THR A 220 9.16 -22.70 -1.11
CA THR A 220 10.19 -22.14 -0.22
C THR A 220 9.59 -21.73 1.13
N ASP A 221 8.36 -21.20 1.15
CA ASP A 221 7.66 -20.81 2.38
C ASP A 221 7.00 -22.00 3.09
N THR A 222 6.55 -23.02 2.35
CA THR A 222 5.94 -24.23 2.94
C THR A 222 6.95 -25.29 3.38
N GLN A 223 8.15 -25.34 2.79
CA GLN A 223 9.21 -26.26 3.20
C GLN A 223 9.57 -26.20 4.70
N PRO A 224 9.82 -25.03 5.32
CA PRO A 224 10.11 -24.97 6.75
C PRO A 224 8.89 -25.32 7.61
N ALA A 225 7.68 -24.95 7.20
CA ALA A 225 6.45 -25.28 7.93
C ALA A 225 6.11 -26.78 7.85
N ALA A 226 6.29 -27.40 6.68
CA ALA A 226 6.10 -28.83 6.46
C ALA A 226 7.16 -29.65 7.20
N ALA A 227 8.42 -29.21 7.21
CA ALA A 227 9.49 -29.85 7.98
C ALA A 227 9.22 -29.77 9.50
N ALA A 228 8.73 -28.64 10.00
CA ALA A 228 8.36 -28.50 11.41
C ALA A 228 7.17 -29.41 11.79
N ALA A 229 6.14 -29.49 10.92
CA ALA A 229 5.00 -30.38 11.14
C ALA A 229 5.41 -31.87 11.12
N ALA A 230 6.30 -32.27 10.21
CA ALA A 230 6.83 -33.63 10.15
C ALA A 230 7.66 -33.99 11.39
N ALA A 231 8.47 -33.06 11.91
CA ALA A 231 9.24 -33.26 13.13
C ALA A 231 8.35 -33.43 14.38
N VAL A 232 7.24 -32.69 14.44
CA VAL A 232 6.24 -32.83 15.52
C VAL A 232 5.52 -34.18 15.42
N ALA A 233 5.19 -34.64 14.22
CA ALA A 233 4.57 -35.95 14.01
C ALA A 233 5.50 -37.11 14.44
N ASP A 234 6.78 -37.09 14.06
CA ASP A 234 7.78 -38.11 14.47
C ASP A 234 8.00 -38.12 16.00
N GLN A 235 7.93 -36.96 16.66
CA GLN A 235 7.98 -36.91 18.14
C GLN A 235 6.74 -37.48 18.82
N THR A 236 5.59 -37.46 18.14
CA THR A 236 4.32 -37.96 18.68
C THR A 236 4.20 -39.47 18.52
N GLU A 237 4.76 -40.05 17.45
CA GLU A 237 4.79 -41.51 17.23
C GLU A 237 5.83 -42.26 18.10
N ARG A 238 6.83 -41.54 18.65
CA ARG A 238 7.87 -42.11 19.52
C ARG A 238 7.52 -42.10 21.01
N ARG A 239 6.33 -41.64 21.40
CA ARG A 239 5.80 -41.67 22.77
C ARG A 239 4.72 -42.73 22.92
#